data_AF-D8JQV8-F1
#
_entry.id   AF-D8JQV8-F1
#
_cell.length_a   1.000
_cell.length_b   1.000
_cell.length_c   1.000
_cell.angle_alpha   90.00
_cell.angle_beta   90.00
_cell.angle_gamma   90.00
#
_symmetry.space_group_name_H-M   'P 1'
#
loop_
_entity.id
_entity.type
_entity.pdbx_description
1 polymer ?
#
loop_
_entity_poly.entity_id
_entity_poly.type
_entity_poly.pdbx_seq_one_letter_code
_entity_poly.pdbx_strand_id
1 'polypeptide(L)'
;MRFVVIILVLLASLKVWTQDRMYRSVVGEALVEAYRDRAIEVCRKQTAKTVPVASQRTVAGLWSVASAAEITLGASDVNVALWDTENPLWQQRFRNPHLVLTGTGDSSAHCAYDLQAGVATLSP
;
A
#
# COMPACT_ATOMS: atom_id res chain seq x y z
N MET A 1 -4.30 33.99 -32.54
CA MET A 1 -3.31 32.90 -32.40
C MET A 1 -2.98 32.56 -30.95
N ARG A 2 -2.55 33.52 -30.11
CA ARG A 2 -2.22 33.24 -28.68
C ARG A 2 -3.33 32.52 -27.89
N PHE A 3 -4.59 32.92 -28.03
CA PHE A 3 -5.72 32.26 -27.35
C PHE A 3 -5.90 30.80 -27.75
N VAL A 4 -5.77 30.47 -29.04
CA VAL A 4 -5.90 29.10 -29.54
C VAL A 4 -4.78 28.22 -28.97
N VAL A 5 -3.55 28.75 -28.92
CA VAL A 5 -2.41 28.05 -28.31
C VAL A 5 -2.64 27.80 -26.81
N ILE A 6 -3.13 28.79 -26.07
CA ILE A 6 -3.44 28.64 -24.63
C ILE A 6 -4.50 27.56 -24.40
N ILE A 7 -5.57 27.55 -25.19
CA ILE A 7 -6.64 26.54 -25.09
C ILE A 7 -6.08 25.15 -25.39
N LEU A 8 -5.26 24.99 -26.43
CA LEU A 8 -4.65 23.70 -26.77
C LEU A 8 -3.73 23.18 -25.66
N VAL A 9 -2.93 24.06 -25.05
CA VAL A 9 -2.07 23.69 -23.90
C VAL A 9 -2.93 23.22 -22.73
N LEU A 10 -3.99 23.95 -22.39
CA LEU A 10 -4.90 23.55 -21.30
C LEU A 10 -5.56 22.19 -21.57
N LEU A 11 -6.06 21.95 -22.79
CA LEU A 11 -6.63 20.65 -23.14
C LEU A 11 -5.60 19.53 -23.08
N ALA A 12 -4.38 19.76 -23.55
CA ALA A 12 -3.31 18.77 -23.48
C ALA A 12 -2.94 18.43 -22.04
N SER A 13 -2.76 19.44 -21.19
CA SER A 13 -2.49 19.24 -19.76
C SER A 13 -3.64 18.49 -19.06
N LEU A 14 -4.89 18.84 -19.35
CA LEU A 14 -6.05 18.17 -18.78
C LEU A 14 -6.15 16.71 -19.23
N LYS A 15 -5.83 16.42 -20.49
CA LYS A 15 -5.81 15.06 -21.03
C LYS A 15 -4.73 14.21 -20.36
N VAL A 16 -3.50 14.71 -20.27
CA VAL A 16 -2.41 13.98 -19.61
C VAL A 16 -2.73 13.72 -18.14
N TRP A 17 -3.28 14.72 -17.45
CA TRP A 17 -3.68 14.60 -16.05
C TRP A 17 -4.77 13.54 -15.86
N THR A 18 -5.81 13.53 -16.69
CA THR A 18 -6.87 12.51 -16.61
C THR A 18 -6.35 11.11 -16.93
N GLN A 19 -5.47 10.97 -17.92
CA GLN A 19 -4.86 9.70 -18.26
C GLN A 19 -3.98 9.18 -17.10
N ASP A 20 -3.05 9.99 -16.59
CA ASP A 20 -2.18 9.57 -15.47
C ASP A 20 -3.00 9.15 -14.24
N ARG A 21 -4.06 9.89 -13.91
CA ARG A 21 -4.92 9.57 -12.77
C ARG A 21 -5.65 8.24 -12.95
N MET A 22 -6.19 7.98 -14.13
CA MET A 22 -6.90 6.73 -14.45
C MET A 22 -5.94 5.54 -14.49
N TYR A 23 -4.72 5.71 -15.03
CA TYR A 23 -3.72 4.65 -15.03
C TYR A 23 -3.32 4.26 -13.60
N ARG A 24 -3.09 5.24 -12.72
CA ARG A 24 -2.72 4.96 -11.33
C ARG A 24 -3.81 4.23 -10.55
N SER A 25 -5.09 4.59 -10.73
CA SER A 25 -6.19 3.91 -10.04
C SER A 25 -6.36 2.47 -10.52
N VAL A 26 -6.35 2.24 -11.83
CA VAL A 26 -6.53 0.90 -12.41
C VAL A 26 -5.36 -0.03 -12.08
N VAL A 27 -4.13 0.47 -12.14
CA VAL A 27 -2.94 -0.34 -11.77
C VAL A 27 -2.96 -0.69 -10.27
N GLY A 28 -3.38 0.26 -9.42
CA GLY A 28 -3.56 0.02 -7.99
C GLY A 28 -4.55 -1.11 -7.74
N GLU A 29 -5.75 -1.05 -8.33
CA GLU A 29 -6.76 -2.09 -8.19
C GLU A 29 -6.30 -3.46 -8.70
N ALA A 30 -5.62 -3.51 -9.85
CA ALA A 30 -5.10 -4.75 -10.41
C ALA A 30 -4.03 -5.40 -9.51
N LEU A 31 -3.14 -4.59 -8.92
CA LEU A 31 -2.13 -5.07 -7.99
C LEU A 31 -2.75 -5.53 -6.66
N VAL A 32 -3.79 -4.83 -6.16
CA VAL A 32 -4.53 -5.27 -4.97
C VAL A 32 -5.10 -6.65 -5.26
N GLU A 33 -5.84 -6.82 -6.35
CA GLU A 33 -6.47 -8.10 -6.71
C GLU A 33 -5.43 -9.23 -6.83
N ALA A 34 -4.29 -8.97 -7.47
CA ALA A 34 -3.24 -9.97 -7.66
C ALA A 34 -2.54 -10.41 -6.37
N TYR A 35 -2.34 -9.48 -5.41
CA TYR A 35 -1.52 -9.74 -4.22
C TYR A 35 -2.34 -9.90 -2.92
N ARG A 36 -3.65 -9.70 -2.96
CA ARG A 36 -4.52 -9.73 -1.79
C ARG A 36 -4.42 -11.03 -1.00
N ASP A 37 -4.59 -12.17 -1.68
CA ASP A 37 -4.57 -13.48 -1.02
C ASP A 37 -3.22 -13.77 -0.36
N ARG A 38 -2.14 -13.40 -1.06
CA ARG A 38 -0.76 -13.52 -0.57
C ARG A 38 -0.56 -12.67 0.70
N ALA A 39 -1.02 -11.43 0.67
CA ALA A 39 -0.92 -10.52 1.81
C ALA A 39 -1.73 -11.02 3.01
N ILE A 40 -2.96 -11.50 2.80
CA ILE A 40 -3.79 -12.07 3.87
C ILE A 40 -3.07 -13.26 4.51
N GLU A 41 -2.48 -14.16 3.72
CA GLU A 41 -1.74 -15.32 4.23
C GLU A 41 -0.54 -14.89 5.09
N VAL A 42 0.28 -13.96 4.59
CA VAL A 42 1.48 -13.50 5.30
C VAL A 42 1.10 -12.71 6.55
N CYS A 43 0.10 -11.84 6.49
CA CYS A 43 -0.41 -11.10 7.65
C CYS A 43 -0.94 -12.06 8.73
N ARG A 44 -1.74 -13.07 8.36
CA ARG A 44 -2.18 -14.11 9.32
C ARG A 44 -1.02 -14.83 9.98
N LYS A 45 -0.01 -15.24 9.20
CA LYS A 45 1.19 -15.90 9.72
C LYS A 45 1.98 -15.00 10.65
N GLN A 46 2.13 -13.72 10.31
CA GLN A 46 2.85 -12.76 11.12
C GLN A 46 2.12 -12.49 12.43
N THR A 47 0.80 -12.30 12.38
CA THR A 47 0.00 -12.07 13.59
C THR A 47 0.00 -13.28 14.52
N ALA A 48 -0.04 -14.49 13.96
CA ALA A 48 0.11 -15.73 14.73
C ALA A 48 1.47 -15.84 15.45
N LYS A 49 2.53 -15.20 14.94
CA LYS A 49 3.85 -15.16 15.58
C LYS A 49 3.96 -14.09 16.67
N THR A 50 3.31 -12.95 16.45
CA THR A 50 3.47 -11.76 17.31
C THR A 50 2.46 -11.72 18.47
N VAL A 51 1.28 -12.31 18.31
CA VAL A 51 0.20 -12.22 19.29
C VAL A 51 0.16 -13.47 20.18
N PRO A 52 -0.03 -13.33 21.51
CA PRO A 52 -0.16 -14.47 22.42
C PRO A 52 -1.35 -15.38 22.05
N VAL A 53 -1.17 -16.69 22.26
CA VAL A 53 -2.08 -17.77 21.84
C VAL A 53 -3.54 -17.56 22.28
N ALA A 54 -3.77 -16.89 23.41
CA ALA A 54 -5.09 -16.58 23.94
C ALA A 54 -5.93 -15.66 23.01
N SER A 55 -5.28 -14.76 22.26
CA SER A 55 -5.95 -13.81 21.36
C SER A 55 -5.90 -14.25 19.89
N GLN A 56 -5.30 -15.41 19.61
CA GLN A 56 -5.00 -15.83 18.24
C GLN A 56 -6.26 -16.18 17.43
N ARG A 57 -7.33 -16.64 18.10
CA ARG A 57 -8.59 -17.04 17.46
C ARG A 57 -9.45 -15.83 17.06
N THR A 58 -9.39 -14.73 17.81
CA THR A 58 -10.03 -13.44 17.44
C THR A 58 -9.26 -12.72 16.34
N VAL A 59 -7.92 -12.84 16.34
CA VAL A 59 -7.10 -12.09 15.38
C VAL A 59 -6.89 -12.85 14.05
N ALA A 60 -7.07 -14.18 14.01
CA ALA A 60 -7.04 -14.94 12.76
C ALA A 60 -8.15 -14.54 11.77
N GLY A 61 -9.30 -14.08 12.29
CA GLY A 61 -10.41 -13.55 11.49
C GLY A 61 -10.22 -12.11 11.03
N LEU A 62 -9.23 -11.40 11.58
CA LEU A 62 -9.01 -9.97 11.36
C LEU A 62 -8.57 -9.65 9.93
N TRP A 63 -7.81 -10.57 9.33
CA TRP A 63 -7.31 -10.47 7.96
C TRP A 63 -8.12 -11.41 7.07
N SER A 64 -8.92 -10.86 6.18
CA SER A 64 -9.78 -11.63 5.29
C SER A 64 -10.03 -10.87 3.98
N VAL A 65 -10.78 -11.48 3.06
CA VAL A 65 -11.26 -10.82 1.84
C VAL A 65 -12.23 -9.66 2.16
N ALA A 66 -12.71 -9.52 3.39
CA ALA A 66 -13.47 -8.35 3.81
C ALA A 66 -12.56 -7.20 4.32
N SER A 67 -11.26 -7.45 4.56
CA SER A 67 -10.30 -6.41 4.96
C SER A 67 -10.11 -5.40 3.82
N ALA A 68 -10.18 -4.11 4.16
CA ALA A 68 -9.83 -3.06 3.21
C ALA A 68 -8.35 -3.20 2.84
N ALA A 69 -8.05 -3.08 1.55
CA ALA A 69 -6.71 -3.24 1.00
C ALA A 69 -6.38 -2.01 0.16
N GLU A 70 -5.27 -1.36 0.46
CA GLU A 70 -4.78 -0.19 -0.26
C GLU A 70 -3.32 -0.38 -0.63
N ILE A 71 -2.91 0.10 -1.80
CA ILE A 71 -1.50 0.12 -2.20
C ILE A 71 -0.92 1.48 -1.89
N THR A 72 0.17 1.45 -1.12
CA THR A 72 0.95 2.63 -0.77
C THR A 72 2.39 2.46 -1.24
N LEU A 73 3.08 3.59 -1.42
CA LEU A 73 4.49 3.61 -1.77
C LEU A 73 5.29 4.01 -0.53
N GLY A 74 6.22 3.15 -0.14
CA GLY A 74 7.09 3.35 1.00
C GLY A 74 6.49 2.95 2.34
N ALA A 75 7.35 2.49 3.24
CA ALA A 75 7.00 2.09 4.60
C ALA A 75 7.14 3.27 5.58
N SER A 76 6.05 3.86 6.06
CA SER A 76 6.10 5.09 6.89
C SER A 76 6.76 4.91 8.25
N ASP A 77 6.82 3.68 8.75
CA ASP A 77 7.44 3.25 10.00
C ASP A 77 8.98 3.23 9.94
N VAL A 78 9.57 3.18 8.75
CA VAL A 78 11.01 3.23 8.58
C VAL A 78 11.51 4.67 8.81
N ASN A 79 12.37 4.86 9.83
CA ASN A 79 12.87 6.19 10.18
C ASN A 79 14.12 6.55 9.35
N VAL A 80 13.90 7.01 8.12
CA VAL A 80 14.94 7.51 7.22
C VAL A 80 14.53 8.89 6.71
N ALA A 81 15.47 9.84 6.76
CA ALA A 81 15.24 11.19 6.28
C ALA A 81 15.15 11.23 4.74
N LEU A 82 14.33 12.13 4.20
CA LEU A 82 14.13 12.24 2.75
C LEU A 82 15.42 12.55 1.99
N TRP A 83 16.32 13.34 2.59
CA TRP A 83 17.60 13.75 1.99
C TRP A 83 18.72 12.70 2.13
N ASP A 84 18.54 11.66 2.93
CA ASP A 84 19.56 10.62 3.17
C ASP A 84 19.50 9.52 2.11
N THR A 85 19.71 9.90 0.83
CA THR A 85 19.50 9.00 -0.33
C THR A 85 20.50 7.86 -0.43
N GLU A 86 21.62 7.94 0.29
CA GLU A 86 22.65 6.89 0.36
C GLU A 86 22.30 5.79 1.38
N ASN A 87 21.27 6.00 2.20
CA ASN A 87 20.82 5.04 3.17
C ASN A 87 20.28 3.76 2.49
N PRO A 88 20.73 2.56 2.88
CA PRO A 88 20.26 1.31 2.28
C PRO A 88 18.74 1.11 2.43
N LEU A 89 18.11 1.70 3.46
CA LEU A 89 16.68 1.61 3.72
C LEU A 89 15.85 2.72 3.03
N TRP A 90 16.50 3.63 2.30
CA TRP A 90 15.80 4.75 1.65
C TRP A 90 14.78 4.25 0.60
N GLN A 91 15.15 3.23 -0.16
CA GLN A 91 14.25 2.58 -1.13
C GLN A 91 13.02 1.99 -0.44
N GLN A 92 13.22 1.29 0.68
CA GLN A 92 12.13 0.72 1.47
C GLN A 92 11.19 1.80 2.03
N ARG A 93 11.76 2.94 2.48
CA ARG A 93 10.99 4.04 3.06
C ARG A 93 10.14 4.82 2.04
N PHE A 94 10.60 4.98 0.81
CA PHE A 94 9.98 5.91 -0.13
C PHE A 94 9.59 5.32 -1.50
N ARG A 95 10.08 4.14 -1.88
CA ARG A 95 9.88 3.58 -3.22
C ARG A 95 9.27 2.19 -3.25
N ASN A 96 9.50 1.36 -2.25
CA ASN A 96 8.98 0.00 -2.27
C ASN A 96 7.44 0.01 -2.18
N PRO A 97 6.72 -0.68 -3.09
CA PRO A 97 5.29 -0.78 -3.01
C PRO A 97 4.88 -1.71 -1.86
N HIS A 98 3.91 -1.26 -1.08
CA HIS A 98 3.33 -2.01 0.03
C HIS A 98 1.82 -2.13 -0.17
N LEU A 99 1.27 -3.28 0.21
CA LEU A 99 -0.16 -3.50 0.33
C LEU A 99 -0.53 -3.40 1.81
N VAL A 100 -1.28 -2.36 2.19
CA VAL A 100 -1.77 -2.18 3.55
C VAL A 100 -3.15 -2.81 3.67
N LEU A 101 -3.25 -3.82 4.52
CA LEU A 101 -4.51 -4.40 4.95
C LEU A 101 -4.96 -3.72 6.24
N THR A 102 -6.21 -3.27 6.28
CA THR A 102 -6.85 -2.77 7.51
C THR A 102 -7.76 -3.85 8.07
N GLY A 103 -7.61 -4.13 9.37
CA GLY A 103 -8.35 -5.16 10.07
C GLY A 103 -9.86 -4.98 9.96
N THR A 104 -10.60 -6.07 9.87
CA THR A 104 -12.08 -6.03 9.90
C THR A 104 -12.61 -5.84 11.33
N GLY A 105 -13.69 -5.09 11.49
CA GLY A 105 -14.33 -4.81 12.79
C GLY A 105 -13.89 -3.48 13.42
N ASP A 106 -13.97 -3.34 14.74
CA ASP A 106 -13.55 -2.13 15.49
C ASP A 106 -12.02 -2.02 15.66
N SER A 107 -11.26 -2.74 14.84
CA SER A 107 -9.82 -2.83 14.92
C SER A 107 -9.15 -1.80 14.03
N SER A 108 -8.32 -0.93 14.62
CA SER A 108 -7.41 -0.05 13.87
C SER A 108 -6.15 -0.76 13.38
N ALA A 109 -6.01 -2.08 13.58
CA ALA A 109 -4.76 -2.74 13.26
C ALA A 109 -4.51 -2.72 11.75
N HIS A 110 -3.27 -2.36 11.40
CA HIS A 110 -2.80 -2.31 10.02
C HIS A 110 -1.72 -3.37 9.81
N CYS A 111 -1.78 -4.06 8.68
CA CYS A 111 -0.74 -4.97 8.25
C CYS A 111 -0.19 -4.49 6.90
N ALA A 112 1.07 -4.06 6.86
CA ALA A 112 1.75 -3.63 5.65
C ALA A 112 2.55 -4.80 5.07
N TYR A 113 2.15 -5.28 3.90
CA TYR A 113 2.84 -6.33 3.16
C TYR A 113 3.75 -5.72 2.09
N ASP A 114 5.06 -5.95 2.17
CA ASP A 114 6.04 -5.53 1.15
C ASP A 114 5.98 -6.49 -0.05
N LEU A 115 5.62 -5.97 -1.23
CA LEU A 115 5.50 -6.77 -2.44
C LEU A 115 6.85 -7.27 -2.98
N GLN A 116 7.96 -6.58 -2.70
CA GLN A 116 9.30 -6.98 -3.13
C GLN A 116 9.91 -8.01 -2.18
N ALA A 117 9.87 -7.73 -0.87
CA ALA A 117 10.48 -8.61 0.13
C ALA A 117 9.61 -9.83 0.47
N GLY A 118 8.29 -9.75 0.25
CA GLY A 118 7.35 -10.80 0.62
C GLY A 118 7.14 -10.93 2.14
N VAL A 119 7.44 -9.88 2.89
CA VAL A 119 7.35 -9.82 4.35
C VAL A 119 6.22 -8.87 4.74
N ALA A 120 5.56 -9.13 5.88
CA ALA A 120 4.57 -8.22 6.44
C ALA A 120 5.00 -7.65 7.78
N THR A 121 4.74 -6.36 7.99
CA THR A 121 4.88 -5.67 9.26
C THR A 121 3.50 -5.34 9.83
N LEU A 122 3.34 -5.51 11.14
CA LEU A 122 2.11 -5.20 11.86
C LEU A 122 2.28 -3.86 12.55
N SER A 123 1.37 -2.93 12.30
CA SER A 123 1.21 -1.70 13.06
C SER A 123 -0.06 -1.79 13.90
N PRO A 124 -0.05 -1.29 15.15
CA PRO A 124 -1.26 -1.05 15.90
C PRO A 124 -2.19 -0.04 15.20
#